data_AF-A0A534ZUY5-F1
#
_entry.id   AF-A0A534ZUY5-F1
#
_cell.length_a   1.000
_cell.length_b   1.000
_cell.length_c   1.000
_cell.angle_alpha   90.00
_cell.angle_beta   90.00
_cell.angle_gamma   90.00
#
_symmetry.space_group_name_H-M   'P 1'
#
loop_
_entity.id
_entity.type
_entity.pdbx_description
1 polymer ?
#
loop_
_entity_poly.entity_id
_entity_poly.type
_entity_poly.pdbx_seq_one_letter_code
_entity_poly.pdbx_strand_id
1 'polypeptide(L)'
;MLLFREPVWSAIRALAPAIARAGTRLDLLSAGDAAARVPALVADRIDGAVLLPEDGRIDVHALLWAYLGHARRRGVVHRFGVTVRGVRVAGGRAQAVLTDDGEIPTRWVVNAAGAWASAIGTLAGATPAALVPHRRTIVVFDVPLDVRAWPLVASDENRLYFAPESGGLKLSPMDEEPIEACDPVPDDVAVASGFERLAALAPSLVPRAVRRRWAGLRTFAPDRVPVVGEDPRLRGFFAARLAPSRFAVA
;
A
#
# COMPACT_ATOMS: atom_id res chain seq x y z
N MET A 1 14.43 -1.11 -4.86
CA MET A 1 15.73 -0.70 -4.28
C MET A 1 15.46 0.04 -2.97
N LEU A 2 15.98 -0.50 -1.87
CA LEU A 2 15.78 0.03 -0.53
C LEU A 2 17.11 0.62 -0.06
N LEU A 3 17.10 1.87 0.38
CA LEU A 3 18.27 2.61 0.81
C LEU A 3 18.46 2.47 2.32
N PHE A 4 19.70 2.25 2.75
CA PHE A 4 20.04 2.05 4.16
C PHE A 4 21.22 2.90 4.60
N ARG A 5 21.20 3.27 5.88
CA ARG A 5 22.35 3.78 6.65
C ARG A 5 22.70 2.81 7.77
N GLU A 6 23.90 2.93 8.30
CA GLU A 6 24.31 2.23 9.51
C GLU A 6 23.52 2.74 10.73
N PRO A 7 23.21 1.86 11.70
CA PRO A 7 23.61 0.44 11.80
C PRO A 7 22.68 -0.54 11.05
N VAL A 8 21.57 -0.06 10.46
CA VAL A 8 20.57 -0.92 9.82
C VAL A 8 21.15 -1.64 8.61
N TRP A 9 22.02 -0.97 7.85
CA TRP A 9 22.68 -1.58 6.71
C TRP A 9 23.48 -2.83 7.10
N SER A 10 24.31 -2.77 8.16
CA SER A 10 25.01 -3.95 8.68
C SER A 10 24.07 -5.07 9.08
N ALA A 11 22.95 -4.77 9.73
CA ALA A 11 21.95 -5.78 10.10
C ALA A 11 21.34 -6.46 8.87
N ILE A 12 20.98 -5.70 7.83
CA ILE A 12 20.42 -6.23 6.59
C ILE A 12 21.43 -7.11 5.84
N ARG A 13 22.70 -6.69 5.76
CA ARG A 13 23.76 -7.51 5.16
C ARG A 13 23.91 -8.86 5.88
N ALA A 14 23.83 -8.86 7.21
CA ALA A 14 23.91 -10.08 8.02
C ALA A 14 22.71 -11.01 7.80
N LEU A 15 21.52 -10.47 7.56
CA LEU A 15 20.29 -11.24 7.31
C LEU A 15 20.16 -11.73 5.85
N ALA A 16 20.81 -11.08 4.89
CA ALA A 16 20.63 -11.36 3.47
C ALA A 16 20.83 -12.84 3.07
N PRO A 17 21.81 -13.60 3.60
CA PRO A 17 21.95 -15.03 3.29
C PRO A 17 20.77 -15.88 3.78
N ALA A 18 20.13 -15.51 4.89
CA ALA A 18 18.94 -16.22 5.38
C ALA A 18 17.74 -15.96 4.47
N ILE A 19 17.53 -14.71 4.06
CA ILE A 19 16.45 -14.31 3.14
C ILE A 19 16.63 -14.98 1.77
N ALA A 20 17.86 -15.06 1.26
CA ALA A 20 18.18 -15.77 0.03
C ALA A 20 17.86 -17.27 0.11
N ARG A 21 18.19 -17.93 1.23
CA ARG A 21 17.84 -19.34 1.46
C ARG A 21 16.33 -19.57 1.59
N ALA A 22 15.58 -18.57 2.05
CA ALA A 22 14.12 -18.59 2.05
C ALA A 22 13.50 -18.35 0.64
N GLY A 23 14.33 -18.23 -0.40
CA GLY A 23 13.89 -18.14 -1.79
C GLY A 23 13.68 -16.72 -2.31
N THR A 24 14.08 -15.69 -1.56
CA THR A 24 14.01 -14.30 -2.03
C THR A 24 15.38 -13.80 -2.42
N ARG A 25 15.60 -13.55 -3.72
CA ARG A 25 16.88 -13.01 -4.20
C ARG A 25 17.06 -11.54 -3.78
N LEU A 26 18.21 -11.24 -3.19
CA LEU A 26 18.63 -9.89 -2.80
C LEU A 26 19.98 -9.56 -3.44
N ASP A 27 20.02 -8.50 -4.23
CA ASP A 27 21.27 -7.92 -4.72
C ASP A 27 21.70 -6.81 -3.74
N LEU A 28 22.78 -7.05 -2.99
CA LEU A 28 23.38 -6.07 -2.09
C LEU A 28 24.23 -5.10 -2.90
N LEU A 29 23.95 -3.80 -2.79
CA LEU A 29 24.62 -2.75 -3.55
C LEU A 29 25.42 -1.85 -2.60
N SER A 30 26.63 -1.50 -3.00
CA SER A 30 27.34 -0.38 -2.38
C SER A 30 26.62 0.95 -2.67
N ALA A 31 26.96 2.01 -1.94
CA ALA A 31 26.46 3.35 -2.23
C ALA A 31 26.78 3.78 -3.68
N GLY A 32 27.98 3.44 -4.17
CA GLY A 32 28.41 3.72 -5.54
C GLY A 32 27.59 2.96 -6.58
N ASP A 33 27.33 1.67 -6.37
CA ASP A 33 26.52 0.85 -7.29
C ASP A 33 25.06 1.33 -7.32
N ALA A 34 24.51 1.73 -6.18
CA ALA A 34 23.18 2.31 -6.09
C ALA A 34 23.10 3.64 -6.86
N ALA A 35 24.09 4.51 -6.72
CA ALA A 35 24.18 5.77 -7.46
C ALA A 35 24.43 5.54 -8.96
N ALA A 36 25.21 4.54 -9.35
CA ALA A 36 25.40 4.19 -10.77
C ALA A 36 24.07 3.75 -11.43
N ARG A 37 23.20 3.05 -10.68
CA ARG A 37 21.88 2.64 -11.16
C ARG A 37 20.84 3.76 -11.12
N VAL A 38 20.92 4.67 -10.16
CA VAL A 38 20.07 5.85 -10.04
C VAL A 38 20.96 7.08 -9.89
N PRO A 39 21.46 7.67 -11.01
CA PRO A 39 22.48 8.73 -10.99
C PRO A 39 22.11 10.01 -10.24
N ALA A 40 20.83 10.20 -9.93
CA ALA A 40 20.39 11.33 -9.15
C ALA A 40 20.63 11.18 -7.63
N LEU A 41 20.91 9.96 -7.14
CA LEU A 41 21.20 9.74 -5.72
C LEU A 41 22.58 10.30 -5.34
N VAL A 42 22.64 10.97 -4.19
CA VAL A 42 23.90 11.38 -3.58
C VAL A 42 24.47 10.20 -2.78
N ALA A 43 25.53 9.58 -3.30
CA ALA A 43 26.12 8.36 -2.71
C ALA A 43 26.47 8.52 -1.22
N ASP A 44 27.03 9.67 -0.81
CA ASP A 44 27.42 9.94 0.58
C ASP A 44 26.23 9.98 1.56
N ARG A 45 24.99 10.00 1.06
CA ARG A 45 23.76 9.98 1.87
C ARG A 45 23.26 8.58 2.19
N ILE A 46 23.89 7.53 1.66
CA ILE A 46 23.55 6.13 1.92
C ILE A 46 24.82 5.30 2.23
N ASP A 47 24.71 4.24 3.04
CA ASP A 47 25.80 3.28 3.23
C ASP A 47 25.71 2.10 2.27
N GLY A 48 24.50 1.84 1.75
CA GLY A 48 24.25 0.80 0.76
C GLY A 48 22.77 0.67 0.44
N ALA A 49 22.46 -0.29 -0.41
CA ALA A 49 21.10 -0.57 -0.80
C ALA A 49 20.84 -2.07 -1.03
N VAL A 50 19.57 -2.45 -0.95
CA VAL A 50 19.10 -3.76 -1.39
C VAL A 50 18.24 -3.58 -2.62
N LEU A 51 18.60 -4.25 -3.70
CA LEU A 51 17.75 -4.40 -4.87
C LEU A 51 17.13 -5.80 -4.88
N LEU A 52 15.81 -5.86 -5.01
CA LEU A 52 15.10 -7.10 -5.29
C LEU A 52 14.90 -7.14 -6.81
N PRO A 53 15.66 -7.95 -7.56
CA PRO A 53 15.63 -7.92 -9.03
C PRO A 53 14.32 -8.48 -9.60
N GLU A 54 13.58 -9.25 -8.80
CA GLU A 54 12.29 -9.83 -9.16
C GLU A 54 11.11 -8.93 -8.79
N ASP A 55 11.36 -7.81 -8.11
CA ASP A 55 10.30 -6.83 -7.83
C ASP A 55 9.81 -6.19 -9.14
N GLY A 56 8.49 -6.03 -9.22
CA GLY A 56 7.82 -5.46 -10.37
C GLY A 56 6.96 -4.26 -10.04
N ARG A 57 6.29 -3.76 -11.08
CA ARG A 57 5.19 -2.80 -10.94
C ARG A 57 3.93 -3.43 -11.49
N ILE A 58 2.83 -3.09 -10.87
CA ILE A 58 1.50 -3.53 -11.28
C ILE A 58 0.69 -2.28 -11.58
N ASP A 59 0.03 -2.27 -12.74
CA ASP A 59 -1.08 -1.36 -12.97
C ASP A 59 -2.29 -1.88 -12.18
N VAL A 60 -2.51 -1.28 -11.01
CA VAL A 60 -3.58 -1.69 -10.08
C VAL A 60 -4.96 -1.47 -10.71
N HIS A 61 -5.12 -0.45 -11.55
CA HIS A 61 -6.38 -0.17 -12.24
C HIS A 61 -6.67 -1.27 -13.27
N ALA A 62 -5.70 -1.58 -14.12
CA ALA A 62 -5.83 -2.65 -15.11
C ALA A 62 -6.07 -4.01 -14.44
N LEU A 63 -5.35 -4.31 -13.35
CA LEU A 63 -5.52 -5.54 -12.60
C LEU A 63 -6.93 -5.67 -12.01
N LEU A 64 -7.45 -4.60 -11.39
CA LEU A 64 -8.81 -4.58 -10.86
C LEU A 64 -9.85 -4.86 -11.96
N TRP A 65 -9.75 -4.16 -13.08
CA TRP A 65 -10.67 -4.36 -14.21
C TRP A 65 -10.55 -5.75 -14.83
N ALA A 66 -9.34 -6.32 -14.88
CA ALA A 66 -9.15 -7.70 -15.31
C ALA A 66 -9.90 -8.69 -14.41
N TYR A 67 -9.80 -8.53 -13.08
CA TYR A 67 -10.53 -9.36 -12.12
C TYR A 67 -12.04 -9.19 -12.22
N LEU A 68 -12.55 -7.97 -12.28
CA LEU A 68 -13.98 -7.70 -12.46
C LEU A 68 -14.49 -8.30 -13.78
N GLY A 69 -13.78 -8.09 -14.88
CA GLY A 69 -14.13 -8.66 -16.18
C GLY A 69 -14.19 -10.19 -16.14
N HIS A 70 -13.23 -10.82 -15.47
CA HIS A 70 -13.17 -12.27 -15.29
C HIS A 70 -14.30 -12.81 -14.42
N ALA A 71 -14.59 -12.16 -13.29
CA ALA A 71 -15.69 -12.51 -12.41
C ALA A 71 -17.04 -12.44 -13.14
N ARG A 72 -17.28 -11.35 -13.89
CA ARG A 72 -18.49 -11.18 -14.70
C ARG A 72 -18.68 -12.28 -15.74
N ARG A 73 -17.61 -12.70 -16.44
CA ARG A 73 -17.66 -13.82 -17.40
C ARG A 73 -18.01 -15.16 -16.74
N ARG A 74 -17.80 -15.29 -15.42
CA ARG A 74 -18.19 -16.45 -14.63
C ARG A 74 -19.56 -16.30 -13.95
N GLY A 75 -20.35 -15.31 -14.35
CA GLY A 75 -21.71 -15.09 -13.84
C GLY A 75 -21.78 -14.30 -12.53
N VAL A 76 -20.69 -13.69 -12.06
CA VAL A 76 -20.74 -12.81 -10.89
C VAL A 76 -21.51 -11.54 -11.24
N VAL A 77 -22.47 -11.19 -10.39
CA VAL A 77 -23.25 -9.95 -10.48
C VAL A 77 -22.52 -8.86 -9.68
N HIS A 78 -22.19 -7.75 -10.34
CA HIS A 78 -21.69 -6.55 -9.66
C HIS A 78 -22.82 -5.57 -9.43
N ARG A 79 -22.95 -5.07 -8.20
CA ARG A 79 -23.85 -3.96 -7.86
C ARG A 79 -23.01 -2.80 -7.34
N PHE A 80 -22.95 -1.72 -8.12
CA PHE A 80 -22.27 -0.48 -7.75
C PHE A 80 -23.30 0.56 -7.32
N GLY A 81 -22.88 1.54 -6.51
CA GLY A 81 -23.82 2.54 -5.97
C GLY A 81 -24.84 1.98 -4.98
N VAL A 82 -24.58 0.78 -4.44
CA VAL A 82 -25.43 0.10 -3.44
C VAL A 82 -24.72 0.13 -2.10
N THR A 83 -25.33 0.78 -1.11
CA THR A 83 -24.76 0.94 0.22
C THR A 83 -25.21 -0.18 1.14
N VAL A 84 -24.27 -0.89 1.75
CA VAL A 84 -24.58 -1.85 2.82
C VAL A 84 -25.04 -1.09 4.06
N ARG A 85 -26.22 -1.45 4.57
CA ARG A 85 -26.85 -0.87 5.77
C ARG A 85 -26.82 -1.81 6.97
N GLY A 86 -26.56 -3.09 6.75
CA GLY A 86 -26.56 -4.10 7.81
C GLY A 86 -26.25 -5.50 7.29
N VAL A 87 -26.03 -6.43 8.23
CA VAL A 87 -26.05 -7.86 7.95
C VAL A 87 -27.11 -8.49 8.85
N ARG A 88 -28.07 -9.19 8.27
CA ARG A 88 -29.07 -9.92 9.03
C ARG A 88 -28.45 -11.21 9.56
N VAL A 89 -28.50 -11.38 10.88
CA VAL A 89 -27.92 -12.52 11.60
C VAL A 89 -29.02 -13.26 12.34
N ALA A 90 -29.06 -14.59 12.21
CA ALA A 90 -29.94 -15.44 13.02
C ALA A 90 -29.23 -16.74 13.39
N GLY A 91 -29.39 -17.17 14.64
CA GLY A 91 -28.68 -18.34 15.18
C GLY A 91 -27.16 -18.20 15.11
N GLY A 92 -26.62 -17.00 15.28
CA GLY A 92 -25.18 -16.71 15.20
C GLY A 92 -24.57 -16.93 13.79
N ARG A 93 -25.38 -16.87 12.74
CA ARG A 93 -24.94 -17.00 11.33
C ARG A 93 -25.50 -15.86 10.48
N ALA A 94 -24.67 -15.34 9.57
CA ALA A 94 -25.09 -14.40 8.53
C ALA A 94 -26.12 -15.05 7.58
N GLN A 95 -27.23 -14.36 7.33
CA GLN A 95 -28.31 -14.84 6.46
C GLN A 95 -28.66 -13.90 5.32
N ALA A 96 -28.32 -12.62 5.42
CA ALA A 96 -28.47 -11.67 4.33
C ALA A 96 -27.62 -10.41 4.54
N VAL A 97 -27.33 -9.71 3.43
CA VAL A 97 -26.83 -8.34 3.46
C VAL A 97 -28.01 -7.39 3.22
N LEU A 98 -28.19 -6.43 4.12
CA LEU A 98 -29.20 -5.38 4.00
C LEU A 98 -28.56 -4.20 3.27
N THR A 99 -29.21 -3.71 2.22
CA THR A 99 -28.73 -2.58 1.42
C THR A 99 -29.81 -1.51 1.25
N ASP A 100 -29.44 -0.36 0.71
CA ASP A 100 -30.42 0.66 0.28
C ASP A 100 -31.22 0.26 -0.98
N ASP A 101 -30.81 -0.80 -1.67
CA ASP A 101 -31.51 -1.41 -2.82
C ASP A 101 -32.20 -2.74 -2.43
N GLY A 102 -32.50 -2.91 -1.14
CA GLY A 102 -33.17 -4.09 -0.59
C GLY A 102 -32.23 -5.16 -0.02
N GLU A 103 -32.81 -6.32 0.27
CA GLU A 103 -32.11 -7.43 0.93
C GLU A 103 -31.49 -8.40 -0.09
N ILE A 104 -30.27 -8.86 0.19
CA ILE A 104 -29.57 -9.88 -0.57
C ILE A 104 -29.37 -11.12 0.32
N PRO A 105 -30.22 -12.16 0.20
CA PRO A 105 -30.07 -13.39 0.96
C PRO A 105 -28.73 -14.08 0.66
N THR A 106 -27.96 -14.40 1.70
CA THR A 106 -26.68 -15.10 1.56
C THR A 106 -26.26 -15.75 2.87
N ARG A 107 -25.58 -16.90 2.77
CA ARG A 107 -24.96 -17.59 3.91
C ARG A 107 -23.50 -17.20 4.16
N TRP A 108 -22.88 -16.50 3.20
CA TRP A 108 -21.48 -16.10 3.20
C TRP A 108 -21.37 -14.62 2.85
N VAL A 109 -20.68 -13.86 3.69
CA VAL A 109 -20.38 -12.43 3.53
C VAL A 109 -18.89 -12.25 3.72
N VAL A 110 -18.20 -11.66 2.75
CA VAL A 110 -16.78 -11.30 2.87
C VAL A 110 -16.68 -9.79 2.97
N ASN A 111 -16.30 -9.30 4.13
CA ASN A 111 -16.04 -7.89 4.39
C ASN A 111 -14.65 -7.51 3.86
N ALA A 112 -14.65 -7.04 2.62
CA ALA A 112 -13.49 -6.46 1.92
C ALA A 112 -13.62 -4.92 1.78
N ALA A 113 -14.30 -4.25 2.73
CA ALA A 113 -14.65 -2.82 2.61
C ALA A 113 -13.51 -1.84 2.95
N GLY A 114 -12.25 -2.29 2.94
CA GLY A 114 -11.07 -1.44 3.17
C GLY A 114 -11.18 -0.59 4.44
N ALA A 115 -11.08 0.73 4.29
CA ALA A 115 -11.20 1.70 5.40
C ALA A 115 -12.54 1.66 6.14
N TRP A 116 -13.61 1.19 5.48
CA TRP A 116 -14.94 1.06 6.07
C TRP A 116 -15.18 -0.31 6.72
N ALA A 117 -14.18 -1.21 6.72
CA ALA A 117 -14.38 -2.57 7.21
C ALA A 117 -14.80 -2.64 8.68
N SER A 118 -14.32 -1.75 9.55
CA SER A 118 -14.77 -1.68 10.95
C SER A 118 -16.24 -1.28 11.04
N ALA A 119 -16.68 -0.28 10.27
CA ALA A 119 -18.08 0.12 10.22
C ALA A 119 -18.99 -1.01 9.74
N ILE A 120 -18.60 -1.74 8.68
CA ILE A 120 -19.34 -2.91 8.21
C ILE A 120 -19.37 -4.03 9.26
N GLY A 121 -18.26 -4.25 9.98
CA GLY A 121 -18.20 -5.21 11.08
C GLY A 121 -19.17 -4.86 12.22
N THR A 122 -19.24 -3.59 12.62
CA THR A 122 -20.20 -3.09 13.60
C THR A 122 -21.64 -3.30 13.14
N LEU A 123 -21.95 -2.98 11.88
CA LEU A 123 -23.28 -3.21 11.29
C LEU A 123 -23.69 -4.69 11.24
N ALA A 124 -22.72 -5.60 11.27
CA ALA A 124 -22.96 -7.04 11.30
C ALA A 124 -23.01 -7.62 12.72
N GLY A 125 -22.68 -6.84 13.76
CA GLY A 125 -22.47 -7.37 15.11
C GLY A 125 -21.26 -8.30 15.22
N ALA A 126 -20.28 -8.16 14.33
CA ALA A 126 -19.06 -8.95 14.31
C ALA A 126 -18.11 -8.56 15.46
N THR A 127 -17.05 -9.35 15.66
CA THR A 127 -16.00 -9.05 16.62
C THR A 127 -15.34 -7.71 16.26
N PRO A 128 -15.27 -6.73 17.18
CA PRO A 128 -14.69 -5.42 16.88
C PRO A 128 -13.25 -5.53 16.39
N ALA A 129 -12.99 -4.90 15.25
CA ALA A 129 -11.65 -4.69 14.74
C ALA A 129 -11.34 -3.19 14.81
N ALA A 130 -10.35 -2.81 15.62
CA ALA A 130 -9.91 -1.41 15.75
C ALA A 130 -9.05 -1.01 14.55
N LEU A 131 -9.65 -0.94 13.35
CA LEU A 131 -8.94 -0.57 12.14
C LEU A 131 -8.86 0.94 12.03
N VAL A 132 -7.65 1.41 11.73
CA VAL A 132 -7.36 2.83 11.60
C VAL A 132 -6.91 3.13 10.17
N PRO A 133 -7.71 3.85 9.38
CA PRO A 133 -7.28 4.40 8.10
C PRO A 133 -6.22 5.48 8.33
N HIS A 134 -5.20 5.47 7.48
CA HIS A 134 -4.15 6.47 7.46
C HIS A 134 -4.05 7.04 6.05
N ARG A 135 -3.89 8.36 5.95
CA ARG A 135 -3.65 9.04 4.67
C ARG A 135 -2.33 8.56 4.07
N ARG A 136 -2.32 8.34 2.76
CA ARG A 136 -1.10 8.13 1.96
C ARG A 136 -1.15 8.97 0.71
N THR A 137 -0.25 9.94 0.64
CA THR A 137 -0.14 10.89 -0.45
C THR A 137 0.82 10.38 -1.53
N ILE A 138 0.46 10.65 -2.78
CA ILE A 138 1.31 10.47 -3.96
C ILE A 138 1.32 11.78 -4.75
N VAL A 139 2.50 12.19 -5.19
CA VAL A 139 2.69 13.29 -6.14
C VAL A 139 3.41 12.76 -7.37
N VAL A 140 3.09 13.31 -8.53
CA VAL A 140 3.70 12.97 -9.82
C VAL A 140 4.22 14.24 -10.46
N PHE A 141 5.44 14.20 -10.96
CA PHE A 141 6.15 15.34 -11.52
C PHE A 141 7.12 14.89 -12.61
N ASP A 142 7.47 15.83 -13.48
CA ASP A 142 8.39 15.60 -14.58
C ASP A 142 9.83 15.79 -14.12
N VAL A 143 10.75 15.05 -14.74
CA VAL A 143 12.19 15.15 -14.51
C VAL A 143 12.91 15.20 -15.85
N PRO A 144 14.02 15.96 -15.98
CA PRO A 144 14.76 16.08 -17.23
C PRO A 144 15.70 14.90 -17.49
N LEU A 145 15.31 13.69 -17.08
CA LEU A 145 16.10 12.46 -17.14
C LEU A 145 15.24 11.32 -17.67
N ASP A 146 15.84 10.40 -18.44
CA ASP A 146 15.17 9.13 -18.74
C ASP A 146 15.23 8.22 -17.52
N VAL A 147 14.12 8.17 -16.79
CA VAL A 147 14.00 7.39 -15.56
C VAL A 147 13.32 6.05 -15.77
N ARG A 148 12.88 5.69 -16.99
CA ARG A 148 11.99 4.52 -17.21
C ARG A 148 12.55 3.21 -16.64
N ALA A 149 13.86 3.00 -16.76
CA ALA A 149 14.55 1.80 -16.30
C ALA A 149 14.90 1.82 -14.79
N TRP A 150 14.66 2.93 -14.08
CA TRP A 150 14.98 3.03 -12.66
C TRP A 150 14.07 2.11 -11.84
N PRO A 151 14.59 1.47 -10.78
CA PRO A 151 13.75 0.74 -9.83
C PRO A 151 12.88 1.71 -9.02
N LEU A 152 11.90 1.18 -8.29
CA LEU A 152 11.38 1.92 -7.14
C LEU A 152 12.52 2.11 -6.12
N VAL A 153 12.68 3.33 -5.62
CA VAL A 153 13.64 3.69 -4.59
C VAL A 153 12.88 4.06 -3.33
N ALA A 154 13.15 3.39 -2.21
CA ALA A 154 12.51 3.69 -0.92
C ALA A 154 13.56 3.85 0.18
N SER A 155 13.27 4.70 1.15
CA SER A 155 14.04 4.87 2.37
C SER A 155 13.06 5.04 3.53
N ASP A 156 13.06 4.09 4.48
CA ASP A 156 12.22 4.19 5.66
C ASP A 156 12.70 5.32 6.59
N GLU A 157 14.02 5.47 6.71
CA GLU A 157 14.67 6.55 7.47
C GLU A 157 14.26 7.93 6.95
N ASN A 158 14.34 8.16 5.64
CA ASN A 158 13.89 9.40 5.03
C ASN A 158 12.37 9.43 4.79
N ARG A 159 11.62 8.42 5.25
CA ARG A 159 10.16 8.30 5.10
C ARG A 159 9.68 8.74 3.72
N LEU A 160 10.26 8.16 2.66
CA LEU A 160 9.80 8.39 1.30
C LEU A 160 10.07 7.21 0.39
N TYR A 161 9.33 7.16 -0.71
CA TYR A 161 9.73 6.40 -1.87
C TYR A 161 9.41 7.16 -3.15
N PHE A 162 10.20 6.95 -4.19
CA PHE A 162 9.92 7.43 -5.53
C PHE A 162 10.12 6.33 -6.56
N ALA A 163 9.40 6.43 -7.67
CA ALA A 163 9.51 5.49 -8.77
C ALA A 163 9.07 6.15 -10.08
N PRO A 164 9.56 5.68 -11.23
CA PRO A 164 9.04 6.10 -12.52
C PRO A 164 7.54 5.93 -12.64
N GLU A 165 6.91 6.97 -13.17
CA GLU A 165 5.47 7.08 -13.36
C GLU A 165 5.18 7.97 -14.57
N SER A 166 4.48 7.43 -15.57
CA SER A 166 3.98 8.20 -16.72
C SER A 166 5.04 9.10 -17.41
N GLY A 167 6.28 8.60 -17.57
CA GLY A 167 7.38 9.35 -18.19
C GLY A 167 8.17 10.29 -17.26
N GLY A 168 7.68 10.52 -16.03
CA GLY A 168 8.37 11.24 -14.96
C GLY A 168 8.56 10.36 -13.73
N LEU A 169 8.44 10.96 -12.54
CA LEU A 169 8.48 10.26 -11.27
C LEU A 169 7.19 10.45 -10.48
N LYS A 170 6.83 9.43 -9.70
CA LYS A 170 5.98 9.59 -8.52
C LYS A 170 6.83 9.60 -7.27
N LEU A 171 6.40 10.35 -6.26
CA LEU A 171 6.95 10.40 -4.92
C LEU A 171 5.81 10.19 -3.92
N SER A 172 6.09 9.44 -2.86
CA SER A 172 5.27 9.40 -1.67
C SER A 172 6.08 9.91 -0.48
N PRO A 173 5.56 10.86 0.31
CA PRO A 173 6.17 11.28 1.57
C PRO A 173 5.95 10.27 2.71
N MET A 174 5.39 9.11 2.40
CA MET A 174 5.06 8.05 3.36
C MET A 174 4.34 8.55 4.63
N ASP A 175 3.45 9.51 4.44
CA ASP A 175 2.52 9.97 5.46
C ASP A 175 1.68 8.81 6.00
N GLU A 176 1.45 8.86 7.30
CA GLU A 176 0.62 7.92 8.05
C GLU A 176 -0.17 8.76 9.05
N GLU A 177 -0.89 9.78 8.56
CA GLU A 177 -1.79 10.56 9.42
C GLU A 177 -3.09 9.77 9.59
N PRO A 178 -3.49 9.43 10.84
CA PRO A 178 -4.76 8.78 11.10
C PRO A 178 -5.92 9.68 10.69
N ILE A 179 -6.82 9.18 9.85
CA ILE A 179 -8.02 9.90 9.42
C ILE A 179 -9.23 8.98 9.37
N GLU A 180 -10.43 9.55 9.46
CA GLU A 180 -11.65 8.79 9.24
C GLU A 180 -11.73 8.27 7.81
N ALA A 181 -12.51 7.20 7.60
CA ALA A 181 -12.73 6.64 6.28
C ALA A 181 -13.52 7.62 5.41
N CYS A 182 -12.86 8.16 4.38
CA CYS A 182 -13.40 9.16 3.47
C CYS A 182 -12.77 9.04 2.07
N ASP A 183 -13.10 9.98 1.18
CA ASP A 183 -12.29 10.24 -0.02
C ASP A 183 -11.18 11.24 0.35
N PRO A 184 -9.93 10.80 0.53
CA PRO A 184 -8.90 11.65 1.12
C PRO A 184 -8.30 12.60 0.09
N VAL A 185 -8.00 13.82 0.54
CA VAL A 185 -7.19 14.78 -0.21
C VAL A 185 -5.72 14.73 0.26
N PRO A 186 -4.75 15.03 -0.63
CA PRO A 186 -3.36 15.23 -0.25
C PRO A 186 -3.19 16.30 0.83
N ASP A 187 -2.24 16.08 1.73
CA ASP A 187 -1.77 17.11 2.66
C ASP A 187 -0.58 17.86 2.06
N ASP A 188 -0.69 19.18 1.95
CA ASP A 188 0.34 20.05 1.37
C ASP A 188 1.61 20.09 2.22
N VAL A 189 1.48 19.95 3.55
CA VAL A 189 2.64 19.85 4.45
C VAL A 189 3.39 18.55 4.19
N ALA A 190 2.69 17.41 4.14
CA ALA A 190 3.29 16.13 3.78
C ALA A 190 3.98 16.16 2.41
N VAL A 191 3.37 16.82 1.41
CA VAL A 191 3.99 17.00 0.08
C VAL A 191 5.29 17.80 0.19
N ALA A 192 5.28 18.95 0.87
CA ALA A 192 6.45 19.80 1.04
C ALA A 192 7.59 19.04 1.75
N SER A 193 7.30 18.35 2.85
CA SER A 193 8.29 17.55 3.56
C SER A 193 8.80 16.36 2.73
N GLY A 194 7.96 15.81 1.84
CA GLY A 194 8.39 14.80 0.87
C GLY A 194 9.47 15.33 -0.08
N PHE A 195 9.29 16.53 -0.62
CA PHE A 195 10.26 17.15 -1.50
C PHE A 195 11.52 17.61 -0.76
N GLU A 196 11.41 18.07 0.48
CA GLU A 196 12.57 18.38 1.33
C GLU A 196 13.45 17.14 1.55
N ARG A 197 12.85 15.99 1.88
CA ARG A 197 13.58 14.74 2.06
C ARG A 197 14.08 14.16 0.73
N LEU A 198 13.36 14.38 -0.38
CA LEU A 198 13.88 14.09 -1.72
C LEU A 198 15.11 14.94 -2.02
N ALA A 199 15.10 16.22 -1.65
CA ALA A 199 16.23 17.13 -1.86
C ALA A 199 17.50 16.66 -1.11
N ALA A 200 17.33 16.10 0.08
CA ALA A 200 18.43 15.54 0.86
C ALA A 200 19.07 14.32 0.19
N LEU A 201 18.30 13.49 -0.50
CA LEU A 201 18.76 12.25 -1.14
C LEU A 201 19.16 12.42 -2.61
N ALA A 202 18.43 13.24 -3.36
CA ALA A 202 18.53 13.41 -4.79
C ALA A 202 18.08 14.82 -5.21
N PRO A 203 18.88 15.86 -4.92
CA PRO A 203 18.51 17.26 -5.11
C PRO A 203 18.16 17.62 -6.56
N SER A 204 18.75 16.93 -7.53
CA SER A 204 18.49 17.15 -8.95
C SER A 204 17.08 16.70 -9.40
N LEU A 205 16.35 15.96 -8.57
CA LEU A 205 14.99 15.50 -8.86
C LEU A 205 13.90 16.44 -8.34
N VAL A 206 14.25 17.46 -7.55
CA VAL A 206 13.26 18.38 -6.98
C VAL A 206 12.61 19.18 -8.11
N PRO A 207 11.29 19.04 -8.34
CA PRO A 207 10.63 19.66 -9.47
C PRO A 207 10.31 21.13 -9.18
N ARG A 208 10.13 21.92 -10.26
CA ARG A 208 9.56 23.27 -10.15
C ARG A 208 8.03 23.26 -10.05
N ALA A 209 7.39 22.20 -10.53
CA ALA A 209 5.94 22.05 -10.55
C ALA A 209 5.53 20.58 -10.36
N VAL A 210 4.40 20.38 -9.69
CA VAL A 210 3.75 19.07 -9.56
C VAL A 210 2.73 18.93 -10.69
N ARG A 211 2.77 17.81 -11.42
CA ARG A 211 1.83 17.52 -12.50
C ARG A 211 0.48 17.03 -11.95
N ARG A 212 0.51 16.16 -10.94
CA ARG A 212 -0.68 15.60 -10.30
C ARG A 212 -0.38 15.20 -8.86
N ARG A 213 -1.38 15.26 -8.00
CA ARG A 213 -1.35 14.69 -6.65
C ARG A 213 -2.67 14.00 -6.31
N TRP A 214 -2.61 12.97 -5.49
CA TRP A 214 -3.78 12.32 -4.89
C TRP A 214 -3.41 11.69 -3.56
N ALA A 215 -4.42 11.41 -2.74
CA ALA A 215 -4.26 10.60 -1.54
C ALA A 215 -5.09 9.33 -1.65
N GLY A 216 -4.72 8.32 -0.86
CA GLY A 216 -5.50 7.12 -0.62
C GLY A 216 -5.47 6.77 0.86
N LEU A 217 -6.28 5.80 1.26
CA LEU A 217 -6.31 5.29 2.62
C LEU A 217 -5.54 3.98 2.71
N ARG A 218 -4.60 3.90 3.66
CA ARG A 218 -3.99 2.65 4.11
C ARG A 218 -4.57 2.30 5.48
N THR A 219 -5.28 1.18 5.56
CA THR A 219 -5.95 0.77 6.79
C THR A 219 -5.14 -0.30 7.51
N PHE A 220 -4.89 -0.09 8.80
CA PHE A 220 -4.09 -0.99 9.61
C PHE A 220 -4.89 -1.50 10.81
N ALA A 221 -4.67 -2.77 11.15
CA ALA A 221 -4.95 -3.28 12.48
C ALA A 221 -3.89 -2.74 13.47
N PRO A 222 -4.16 -2.74 14.79
CA PRO A 222 -3.22 -2.21 15.78
C PRO A 222 -1.84 -2.89 15.74
N ASP A 223 -1.81 -4.20 15.47
CA ASP A 223 -0.60 -5.01 15.31
C ASP A 223 0.01 -4.93 13.90
N ARG A 224 -0.64 -4.22 12.97
CA ARG A 224 -0.31 -4.12 11.53
C ARG A 224 -0.25 -5.46 10.80
N VAL A 225 -0.84 -6.53 11.36
CA VAL A 225 -0.96 -7.83 10.70
C VAL A 225 -2.24 -7.85 9.84
N PRO A 226 -2.21 -8.44 8.64
CA PRO A 226 -3.43 -8.66 7.86
C PRO A 226 -4.45 -9.46 8.67
N VAL A 227 -5.74 -9.17 8.49
CA VAL A 227 -6.79 -9.98 9.13
C VAL A 227 -7.63 -10.64 8.05
N VAL A 228 -7.50 -11.95 8.00
CA VAL A 228 -8.16 -12.79 7.01
C VAL A 228 -8.74 -13.99 7.73
N GLY A 229 -10.02 -14.26 7.55
CA GLY A 229 -10.68 -15.41 8.16
C GLY A 229 -12.13 -15.16 8.54
N GLU A 230 -12.80 -16.23 8.96
CA GLU A 230 -14.16 -16.17 9.50
C GLU A 230 -14.16 -15.48 10.87
N ASP A 231 -15.20 -14.70 11.15
CA ASP A 231 -15.38 -14.10 12.47
C ASP A 231 -15.64 -15.20 13.52
N PRO A 232 -14.96 -15.16 14.68
CA PRO A 232 -15.07 -16.22 15.69
C PRO A 232 -16.45 -16.29 16.36
N ARG A 233 -17.27 -15.24 16.25
CA ARG A 233 -18.59 -15.12 16.89
C ARG A 233 -19.74 -15.09 15.87
N LEU A 234 -19.45 -14.83 14.60
CA LEU A 234 -20.44 -14.72 13.53
C LEU A 234 -20.11 -15.65 12.35
N ARG A 235 -20.77 -16.82 12.33
CA ARG A 235 -20.60 -17.78 11.23
C ARG A 235 -21.06 -17.20 9.91
N GLY A 236 -20.34 -17.50 8.84
CA GLY A 236 -20.65 -17.00 7.51
C GLY A 236 -20.14 -15.59 7.24
N PHE A 237 -19.53 -14.90 8.19
CA PHE A 237 -18.97 -13.56 7.99
C PHE A 237 -17.44 -13.61 8.05
N PHE A 238 -16.78 -13.13 6.99
CA PHE A 238 -15.33 -13.21 6.82
C PHE A 238 -14.74 -11.82 6.76
N ALA A 239 -13.62 -11.60 7.45
CA ALA A 239 -12.75 -10.47 7.17
C ALA A 239 -11.78 -10.86 6.05
N ALA A 240 -11.58 -9.96 5.09
CA ALA A 240 -10.52 -10.07 4.09
C ALA A 240 -9.85 -8.70 3.96
N ARG A 241 -8.80 -8.46 4.76
CA ARG A 241 -8.04 -7.21 4.71
C ARG A 241 -6.53 -7.47 4.73
N LEU A 242 -5.87 -6.89 3.73
CA LEU A 242 -4.42 -6.84 3.63
C LEU A 242 -3.91 -5.66 4.45
N ALA A 243 -3.04 -5.92 5.43
CA ALA A 243 -2.19 -4.87 5.95
C ALA A 243 -1.11 -4.61 4.89
N PRO A 244 -0.87 -3.35 4.50
CA PRO A 244 0.21 -3.09 3.58
C PRO A 244 1.52 -3.23 4.35
N SER A 245 2.26 -4.30 4.04
CA SER A 245 3.48 -4.73 4.73
C SER A 245 4.50 -3.58 4.83
N ARG A 246 5.02 -3.33 6.03
CA ARG A 246 6.45 -3.07 6.18
C ARG A 246 7.10 -4.44 6.10
N PHE A 247 8.06 -4.62 5.19
CA PHE A 247 8.81 -5.86 4.93
C PHE A 247 8.67 -6.91 6.04
N ALA A 248 7.90 -7.97 5.77
CA ALA A 248 7.83 -9.15 6.59
C ALA A 248 7.80 -10.35 5.66
N VAL A 249 9.01 -10.81 5.31
CA VAL A 249 9.24 -12.21 4.93
C VAL A 249 9.12 -12.98 6.23
N ALA A 250 8.20 -13.94 6.28
CA ALA A 250 8.16 -14.97 7.32
C ALA A 250 9.31 -15.96 7.10
#